data_AF-A0A0G9MSM3-F1
#
_entry.id   AF-A0A0G9MSM3-F1
#
_cell.length_a   1.000
_cell.length_b   1.000
_cell.length_c   1.000
_cell.angle_alpha   90.00
_cell.angle_beta   90.00
_cell.angle_gamma   90.00
#
_symmetry.space_group_name_H-M   'P 1'
#
loop_
_entity.id
_entity.type
_entity.pdbx_description
1 polymer ?
#
loop_
_entity_poly.entity_id
_entity_poly.type
_entity_poly.pdbx_seq_one_letter_code
_entity_poly.pdbx_strand_id
1 'polypeptide(L)'
;MMGEWRARLPSVLALAIPVVAGALWMALSGAPSHYAWVNLAALALASLWALTGRGPHTALSRHMLVFFLVVFMLTPLVVGPELTSITGDRVVRWFPVGGLAIHTGMVAVPALVVLAARNRRQGFAFLLAGLGAALFQPDAATGFAITFAAIGIHHVTRDWKMGMVAILGFFASIAMALSGEIPPQPFVERVLIDAAGQSIVIAIALAAGLLATFALILAAVPLNREKRFALGGALFGFFIMAMMSHYPMPLIGYGAAPIIGFGLALGLHRIPKR
;
A
#
# COMPACT_ATOMS: atom_id res chain seq x y z
N MET A 1 28.67 5.55 -8.16
CA MET A 1 27.89 4.52 -7.43
C MET A 1 27.46 4.98 -6.04
N MET A 2 28.36 5.36 -5.11
CA MET A 2 27.97 5.83 -3.75
C MET A 2 26.96 7.00 -3.70
N GLY A 3 27.00 7.93 -4.66
CA GLY A 3 26.04 9.04 -4.72
C GLY A 3 24.60 8.62 -5.01
N GLU A 4 24.39 7.59 -5.84
CA GLU A 4 23.04 7.10 -6.17
C GLU A 4 22.39 6.35 -5.00
N TRP A 5 23.18 5.63 -4.22
CA TRP A 5 22.70 4.93 -3.02
C TRP A 5 22.27 5.93 -1.94
N ARG A 6 23.06 6.98 -1.71
CA ARG A 6 22.70 8.06 -0.78
C ARG A 6 21.40 8.76 -1.18
N ALA A 7 21.18 8.98 -2.48
CA ALA A 7 19.94 9.60 -2.97
C ALA A 7 18.70 8.73 -2.73
N ARG A 8 18.86 7.40 -2.64
CA ARG A 8 17.76 6.44 -2.41
C ARG A 8 17.53 6.10 -0.94
N LEU A 9 18.41 6.54 -0.04
CA LEU A 9 18.27 6.32 1.40
C LEU A 9 16.91 6.78 1.96
N PRO A 10 16.31 7.91 1.53
CA PRO A 10 14.97 8.30 2.00
C PRO A 10 13.89 7.26 1.71
N SER A 11 13.99 6.52 0.59
CA SER A 11 13.06 5.43 0.27
C SER A 11 13.16 4.27 1.26
N VAL A 12 14.39 3.92 1.66
CA VAL A 12 14.62 2.87 2.66
C VAL A 12 14.12 3.33 4.03
N LEU A 13 14.44 4.56 4.43
CA LEU A 13 13.98 5.11 5.71
C LEU A 13 12.46 5.20 5.79
N ALA A 14 11.79 5.56 4.68
CA ALA A 14 10.34 5.58 4.60
C ALA A 14 9.70 4.20 4.85
N LEU A 15 10.40 3.10 4.57
CA LEU A 15 9.94 1.76 4.93
C LEU A 15 10.41 1.36 6.33
N ALA A 16 11.69 1.57 6.64
CA ALA A 16 12.32 1.02 7.82
C ALA A 16 11.78 1.61 9.12
N ILE A 17 11.53 2.92 9.17
CA ILE A 17 11.07 3.58 10.40
C ILE A 17 9.77 2.95 10.95
N PRO A 18 8.65 2.91 10.19
CA PRO A 18 7.42 2.32 10.71
C PRO A 18 7.55 0.82 10.88
N VAL A 19 8.20 0.11 9.95
CA VAL A 19 8.27 -1.36 10.02
C VAL A 19 9.06 -1.84 11.22
N VAL A 20 10.18 -1.20 11.53
CA VAL A 20 10.97 -1.52 12.72
C VAL A 20 10.20 -1.15 13.98
N ALA A 21 9.52 0.00 14.02
CA ALA A 21 8.70 0.39 15.16
C ALA A 21 7.56 -0.62 15.41
N GLY A 22 6.86 -1.05 14.36
CA GLY A 22 5.82 -2.08 14.44
C GLY A 22 6.37 -3.46 14.85
N ALA A 23 7.51 -3.86 14.29
CA ALA A 23 8.18 -5.12 14.67
C ALA A 23 8.61 -5.15 16.14
N LEU A 24 9.16 -4.04 16.64
CA LEU A 24 9.51 -3.88 18.04
C LEU A 24 8.27 -3.94 18.93
N TRP A 25 7.20 -3.23 18.57
CA TRP A 25 5.94 -3.28 19.31
C TRP A 25 5.37 -4.71 19.36
N MET A 26 5.31 -5.43 18.24
CA MET A 26 4.87 -6.82 18.20
C MET A 26 5.69 -7.71 19.12
N ALA A 27 7.03 -7.59 19.11
CA ALA A 27 7.90 -8.37 19.96
C ALA A 27 7.70 -8.08 21.46
N LEU A 28 7.51 -6.80 21.82
CA LEU A 28 7.32 -6.37 23.21
C LEU A 28 5.92 -6.66 23.75
N SER A 29 4.90 -6.67 22.87
CA SER A 29 3.50 -6.91 23.22
C SER A 29 3.09 -8.39 23.14
N GLY A 30 4.04 -9.31 23.00
CA GLY A 30 3.80 -10.75 23.07
C GLY A 30 3.19 -11.37 21.81
N ALA A 31 3.36 -10.74 20.63
CA ALA A 31 2.97 -11.35 19.37
C ALA A 31 3.78 -12.62 19.10
N PRO A 32 3.25 -13.58 18.31
CA PRO A 32 4.02 -14.71 17.84
C PRO A 32 5.33 -14.24 17.19
N SER A 33 6.46 -14.87 17.54
CA SER A 33 7.80 -14.40 17.13
C SER A 33 7.97 -14.24 15.62
N HIS A 34 7.29 -15.09 14.84
CA HIS A 34 7.33 -15.04 13.38
C HIS A 34 6.68 -13.78 12.79
N TYR A 35 5.82 -13.05 13.50
CA TYR A 35 5.18 -11.83 13.01
C TYR A 35 6.21 -10.73 12.73
N ALA A 36 7.07 -10.45 13.73
CA ALA A 36 8.16 -9.48 13.59
C ALA A 36 9.15 -9.92 12.49
N TRP A 37 9.51 -11.21 12.45
CA TRP A 37 10.43 -11.73 11.44
C TRP A 37 9.91 -11.61 10.01
N VAL A 38 8.62 -11.88 9.77
CA VAL A 38 8.01 -11.72 8.45
C VAL A 38 8.07 -10.27 7.99
N ASN A 39 7.76 -9.31 8.87
CA ASN A 39 7.84 -7.88 8.55
C ASN A 39 9.28 -7.42 8.28
N LEU A 40 10.25 -7.85 9.10
CA LEU A 40 11.67 -7.51 8.91
C LEU A 40 12.25 -8.16 7.64
N ALA A 41 11.86 -9.40 7.32
CA ALA A 41 12.26 -10.05 6.07
C ALA A 41 11.67 -9.33 4.84
N ALA A 42 10.38 -8.95 4.91
CA ALA A 42 9.75 -8.15 3.88
C ALA A 42 10.45 -6.79 3.71
N LEU A 43 10.84 -6.15 4.83
CA LEU A 43 11.60 -4.90 4.82
C LEU A 43 12.96 -5.06 4.14
N ALA A 44 13.69 -6.14 4.43
CA ALA A 44 14.98 -6.40 3.81
C ALA A 44 14.85 -6.54 2.28
N LEU A 45 13.89 -7.33 1.81
CA LEU A 45 13.61 -7.51 0.37
C LEU A 45 13.15 -6.21 -0.29
N ALA A 46 12.20 -5.51 0.35
CA ALA A 46 11.68 -4.23 -0.13
C ALA A 46 12.77 -3.15 -0.19
N SER A 47 13.67 -3.11 0.79
CA SER A 47 14.79 -2.16 0.85
C SER A 47 15.84 -2.47 -0.22
N LEU A 48 16.17 -3.76 -0.42
CA LEU A 48 17.07 -4.18 -1.49
C LEU A 48 16.54 -3.73 -2.85
N TRP A 49 15.23 -3.94 -3.10
CA TRP A 49 14.59 -3.47 -4.32
C TRP A 49 14.48 -1.94 -4.40
N ALA A 50 14.18 -1.23 -3.32
CA ALA A 50 14.15 0.24 -3.32
C ALA A 50 15.54 0.84 -3.68
N LEU A 51 16.62 0.22 -3.21
CA LEU A 51 17.99 0.66 -3.48
C LEU A 51 18.45 0.31 -4.90
N THR A 52 18.16 -0.91 -5.38
CA THR A 52 18.75 -1.44 -6.63
C THR A 52 17.79 -1.46 -7.81
N GLY A 53 16.48 -1.36 -7.54
CA GLY A 53 15.40 -1.52 -8.48
C GLY A 53 15.41 -0.52 -9.63
N ARG A 54 14.82 -0.95 -10.74
CA ARG A 54 14.72 -0.20 -12.00
C ARG A 54 13.32 -0.38 -12.56
N GLY A 55 12.66 0.74 -12.87
CA GLY A 55 11.33 0.71 -13.45
C GLY A 55 11.34 0.45 -14.97
N PRO A 56 10.21 0.03 -15.55
CA PRO A 56 10.07 -0.23 -16.98
C PRO A 56 10.43 0.98 -17.87
N HIS A 57 11.19 0.72 -18.94
CA HIS A 57 11.74 1.73 -19.86
C HIS A 57 10.80 2.08 -21.02
N THR A 58 10.17 1.07 -21.63
CA THR A 58 9.32 1.25 -22.81
C THR A 58 7.86 1.48 -22.41
N ALA A 59 7.06 2.00 -23.34
CA ALA A 59 5.62 2.11 -23.14
C ALA A 59 5.00 0.72 -22.94
N LEU A 60 5.38 -0.26 -23.77
CA LEU A 60 4.88 -1.62 -23.68
C LEU A 60 5.14 -2.25 -22.31
N SER A 61 6.38 -2.20 -21.79
CA SER A 61 6.69 -2.83 -20.49
C SER A 61 5.98 -2.15 -19.31
N ARG A 62 5.65 -0.86 -19.43
CA ARG A 62 4.78 -0.19 -18.44
C ARG A 62 3.36 -0.75 -18.45
N HIS A 63 2.75 -0.92 -19.63
CA HIS A 63 1.40 -1.46 -19.73
C HIS A 63 1.35 -2.94 -19.34
N MET A 64 2.38 -3.72 -19.69
CA MET A 64 2.52 -5.11 -19.23
C MET A 64 2.61 -5.19 -17.70
N LEU A 65 3.37 -4.31 -17.06
CA LEU A 65 3.44 -4.27 -15.60
C LEU A 65 2.08 -3.87 -14.99
N VAL A 66 1.39 -2.87 -15.53
CA VAL A 66 0.03 -2.51 -15.09
C VAL A 66 -0.92 -3.70 -15.22
N PHE A 67 -0.91 -4.36 -16.38
CA PHE A 67 -1.71 -5.56 -16.64
C PHE A 67 -1.42 -6.65 -15.61
N PHE A 68 -0.13 -6.96 -15.37
CA PHE A 68 0.27 -7.93 -14.37
C PHE A 68 -0.20 -7.56 -12.96
N LEU A 69 -0.08 -6.29 -12.55
CA LEU A 69 -0.53 -5.83 -11.24
C LEU A 69 -2.05 -5.98 -11.08
N VAL A 70 -2.83 -5.63 -12.10
CA VAL A 70 -4.29 -5.78 -12.06
C VAL A 70 -4.70 -7.25 -12.08
N VAL A 71 -4.07 -8.08 -12.93
CA VAL A 71 -4.32 -9.54 -12.94
C VAL A 71 -3.95 -10.14 -11.60
N PHE A 72 -2.82 -9.75 -11.01
CA PHE A 72 -2.42 -10.19 -9.68
C PHE A 72 -3.47 -9.83 -8.62
N MET A 73 -4.01 -8.61 -8.68
CA MET A 73 -5.13 -8.24 -7.80
C MET A 73 -6.35 -9.15 -7.98
N LEU A 74 -6.64 -9.63 -9.19
CA LEU A 74 -7.79 -10.51 -9.45
C LEU A 74 -7.55 -11.99 -9.07
N THR A 75 -6.30 -12.40 -8.80
CA THR A 75 -5.99 -13.79 -8.46
C THR A 75 -6.75 -14.36 -7.24
N PRO A 76 -7.03 -13.59 -6.16
CA PRO A 76 -7.80 -14.09 -5.02
C PRO A 76 -9.22 -14.53 -5.38
N LEU A 77 -9.79 -14.04 -6.48
CA LEU A 77 -11.12 -14.46 -6.93
C LEU A 77 -11.18 -15.93 -7.35
N VAL A 78 -10.01 -16.53 -7.64
CA VAL A 78 -9.89 -17.91 -8.13
C VAL A 78 -9.28 -18.82 -7.07
N VAL A 79 -8.25 -18.34 -6.36
CA VAL A 79 -7.47 -19.17 -5.43
C VAL A 79 -7.47 -18.65 -3.99
N GLY A 80 -8.07 -17.49 -3.75
CA GLY A 80 -8.08 -16.86 -2.44
C GLY A 80 -8.99 -17.61 -1.46
N PRO A 81 -8.66 -17.64 -0.16
CA PRO A 81 -9.60 -18.11 0.84
C PRO A 81 -10.85 -17.21 0.84
N GLU A 82 -12.02 -17.83 0.81
CA GLU A 82 -13.28 -17.13 0.97
C GLU A 82 -13.55 -16.91 2.46
N LEU A 83 -13.73 -15.64 2.84
CA LEU A 83 -14.19 -15.25 4.17
C LEU A 83 -15.61 -14.68 4.07
N THR A 84 -16.36 -14.82 5.15
CA THR A 84 -17.69 -14.21 5.28
C THR A 84 -17.55 -12.90 6.04
N SER A 85 -18.09 -11.82 5.48
CA SER A 85 -18.16 -10.52 6.15
C SER A 85 -19.14 -10.54 7.31
N ILE A 86 -19.11 -9.50 8.14
CA ILE A 86 -20.08 -9.30 9.23
C ILE A 86 -21.52 -9.15 8.72
N THR A 87 -21.71 -8.79 7.45
CA THR A 87 -23.01 -8.65 6.77
C THR A 87 -23.44 -9.92 6.02
N GLY A 88 -22.60 -10.96 5.98
CA GLY A 88 -22.88 -12.21 5.27
C GLY A 88 -22.42 -12.24 3.82
N ASP A 89 -21.69 -11.23 3.35
CA ASP A 89 -21.16 -11.15 2.00
C ASP A 89 -19.82 -11.90 1.87
N ARG A 90 -19.47 -12.30 0.64
CA ARG A 90 -18.21 -12.98 0.34
C ARG A 90 -17.05 -11.99 0.20
N VAL A 91 -15.95 -12.25 0.91
CA VAL A 91 -14.71 -11.46 0.86
C VAL A 91 -13.52 -12.33 0.43
N VAL A 92 -12.81 -11.88 -0.61
CA VAL A 92 -11.68 -12.61 -1.23
C VAL A 92 -10.59 -11.64 -1.67
N ARG A 93 -9.75 -11.20 -0.73
CA ARG A 93 -8.68 -10.18 -1.01
C ARG A 93 -7.24 -10.69 -0.84
N TRP A 94 -7.05 -11.95 -0.45
CA TRP A 94 -5.74 -12.53 -0.18
C TRP A 94 -5.36 -13.65 -1.15
N PHE A 95 -4.09 -13.66 -1.55
CA PHE A 95 -3.47 -14.75 -2.28
C PHE A 95 -2.73 -15.67 -1.30
N PRO A 96 -3.01 -16.99 -1.27
CA PRO A 96 -2.34 -17.91 -0.37
C PRO A 96 -0.92 -18.22 -0.87
N VAL A 97 0.07 -18.14 0.02
CA VAL A 97 1.46 -18.53 -0.25
C VAL A 97 1.99 -19.33 0.94
N GLY A 98 1.95 -20.65 0.83
CA GLY A 98 2.30 -21.54 1.94
C GLY A 98 1.42 -21.25 3.16
N GLY A 99 2.03 -20.97 4.31
CA GLY A 99 1.33 -20.57 5.55
C GLY A 99 0.97 -19.08 5.64
N LEU A 100 1.21 -18.28 4.60
CA LEU A 100 0.96 -16.84 4.60
C LEU A 100 -0.20 -16.48 3.65
N ALA A 101 -0.96 -15.45 4.02
CA ALA A 101 -1.99 -14.85 3.17
C ALA A 101 -1.54 -13.44 2.76
N ILE A 102 -1.30 -13.21 1.47
CA ILE A 102 -0.80 -11.94 0.95
C ILE A 102 -1.96 -11.12 0.40
N HIS A 103 -2.21 -9.97 1.04
CA HIS A 103 -3.22 -9.02 0.57
C HIS A 103 -2.80 -8.41 -0.77
N THR A 104 -3.51 -8.73 -1.85
CA THR A 104 -3.04 -8.42 -3.21
C THR A 104 -3.09 -6.93 -3.54
N GLY A 105 -4.14 -6.24 -3.07
CA GLY A 105 -4.27 -4.78 -3.24
C GLY A 105 -3.11 -4.00 -2.60
N MET A 106 -2.75 -4.28 -1.35
CA MET A 106 -1.62 -3.62 -0.66
C MET A 106 -0.26 -3.89 -1.32
N VAL A 107 -0.09 -5.02 -2.03
CA VAL A 107 1.11 -5.27 -2.84
C VAL A 107 1.08 -4.48 -4.15
N ALA A 108 -0.04 -4.52 -4.88
CA ALA A 108 -0.10 -4.05 -6.26
C ALA A 108 -0.29 -2.52 -6.38
N VAL A 109 -1.15 -1.95 -5.53
CA VAL A 109 -1.63 -0.56 -5.64
C VAL A 109 -0.50 0.46 -5.54
N PRO A 110 0.47 0.38 -4.62
CA PRO A 110 1.54 1.37 -4.55
C PRO A 110 2.31 1.51 -5.88
N ALA A 111 2.61 0.40 -6.56
CA ALA A 111 3.27 0.42 -7.86
C ALA A 111 2.32 0.91 -8.98
N LEU A 112 1.06 0.49 -8.94
CA LEU A 112 0.02 0.89 -9.89
C LEU A 112 -0.16 2.42 -9.90
N VAL A 113 -0.25 3.06 -8.73
CA VAL A 113 -0.45 4.52 -8.63
C VAL A 113 0.76 5.30 -9.12
N VAL A 114 1.97 4.77 -8.93
CA VAL A 114 3.21 5.34 -9.47
C VAL A 114 3.24 5.26 -11.00
N LEU A 115 2.75 4.16 -11.59
CA LEU A 115 2.62 4.00 -13.04
C LEU A 115 1.52 4.89 -13.61
N ALA A 116 0.39 5.04 -12.91
CA ALA A 116 -0.69 5.95 -13.27
C ALA A 116 -0.21 7.40 -13.28
N ALA A 117 0.47 7.86 -12.22
CA ALA A 117 1.04 9.20 -12.14
C ALA A 117 2.07 9.48 -13.26
N ARG A 118 2.74 8.44 -13.77
CA ARG A 118 3.69 8.56 -14.89
C ARG A 118 3.00 8.68 -16.25
N ASN A 119 1.75 8.25 -16.40
CA ASN A 119 1.04 8.20 -17.68
C ASN A 119 -0.16 9.15 -17.69
N ARG A 120 0.04 10.39 -18.14
CA ARG A 120 -1.03 11.40 -18.21
C ARG A 120 -2.20 11.03 -19.12
N ARG A 121 -1.98 10.21 -20.15
CA ARG A 121 -3.05 9.88 -21.12
C ARG A 121 -3.97 8.79 -20.60
N GLN A 122 -3.42 7.77 -19.93
CA GLN A 122 -4.15 6.55 -19.56
C GLN A 122 -4.11 6.23 -18.06
N GLY A 123 -3.45 7.07 -17.24
CA GLY A 123 -3.29 6.80 -15.81
C GLY A 123 -4.63 6.64 -15.09
N PHE A 124 -5.66 7.40 -15.48
CA PHE A 124 -7.01 7.25 -14.93
C PHE A 124 -7.57 5.84 -15.20
N ALA A 125 -7.34 5.27 -16.40
CA ALA A 125 -7.79 3.93 -16.76
C ALA A 125 -7.07 2.86 -15.94
N PHE A 126 -5.78 3.07 -15.61
CA PHE A 126 -5.03 2.15 -14.74
C PHE A 126 -5.62 2.11 -13.33
N LEU A 127 -5.98 3.29 -12.79
CA LEU A 127 -6.62 3.38 -11.48
C LEU A 127 -8.04 2.80 -11.48
N LEU A 128 -8.83 3.03 -12.54
CA LEU A 128 -10.15 2.43 -12.68
C LEU A 128 -10.09 0.91 -12.80
N ALA A 129 -9.09 0.36 -13.49
CA ALA A 129 -8.88 -1.09 -13.57
C ALA A 129 -8.55 -1.68 -12.18
N GLY A 130 -7.68 -1.02 -11.41
CA GLY A 130 -7.41 -1.42 -10.02
C GLY A 130 -8.63 -1.30 -9.11
N LEU A 131 -9.43 -0.24 -9.27
CA LEU A 131 -10.66 -0.03 -8.50
C LEU A 131 -11.70 -1.10 -8.83
N GLY A 132 -11.86 -1.44 -10.11
CA GLY A 132 -12.71 -2.55 -10.55
C GLY A 132 -12.26 -3.88 -9.95
N ALA A 133 -10.95 -4.15 -9.95
CA ALA A 133 -10.43 -5.36 -9.32
C ALA A 133 -10.72 -5.42 -7.81
N ALA A 134 -10.64 -4.29 -7.10
CA ALA A 134 -10.98 -4.21 -5.67
C ALA A 134 -12.48 -4.40 -5.42
N LEU A 135 -13.34 -3.87 -6.30
CA LEU A 135 -14.80 -4.03 -6.21
C LEU A 135 -15.24 -5.50 -6.26
N PHE A 136 -14.56 -6.34 -7.04
CA PHE A 136 -14.83 -7.78 -7.06
C PHE A 136 -14.37 -8.51 -5.78
N GLN A 137 -13.53 -7.88 -4.94
CA GLN A 137 -12.93 -8.46 -3.72
C GLN A 137 -13.60 -8.01 -2.42
N PRO A 138 -14.69 -7.25 -2.51
CA PRO A 138 -15.04 -6.14 -1.60
C PRO A 138 -13.89 -5.63 -0.70
N ASP A 139 -12.96 -4.87 -1.28
CA ASP A 139 -11.79 -4.33 -0.57
C ASP A 139 -11.78 -2.79 -0.51
N ALA A 140 -12.37 -2.25 0.56
CA ALA A 140 -12.45 -0.81 0.77
C ALA A 140 -11.09 -0.15 1.02
N ALA A 141 -10.12 -0.86 1.63
CA ALA A 141 -8.79 -0.30 1.88
C ALA A 141 -8.06 -0.01 0.58
N THR A 142 -8.12 -0.95 -0.37
CA THR A 142 -7.62 -0.71 -1.72
C THR A 142 -8.39 0.40 -2.44
N GLY A 143 -9.72 0.40 -2.33
CA GLY A 143 -10.55 1.46 -2.91
C GLY A 143 -10.15 2.86 -2.42
N PHE A 144 -9.98 3.05 -1.11
CA PHE A 144 -9.56 4.31 -0.53
C PHE A 144 -8.12 4.67 -0.89
N ALA A 145 -7.21 3.70 -0.95
CA ALA A 145 -5.85 3.93 -1.43
C ALA A 145 -5.84 4.47 -2.88
N ILE A 146 -6.63 3.89 -3.78
CA ILE A 146 -6.77 4.37 -5.16
C ILE A 146 -7.42 5.75 -5.19
N THR A 147 -8.45 5.97 -4.37
CA THR A 147 -9.16 7.25 -4.24
C THR A 147 -8.22 8.38 -3.85
N PHE A 148 -7.47 8.21 -2.76
CA PHE A 148 -6.55 9.24 -2.29
C PHE A 148 -5.30 9.38 -3.17
N ALA A 149 -4.86 8.31 -3.85
CA ALA A 149 -3.85 8.45 -4.89
C ALA A 149 -4.36 9.30 -6.06
N ALA A 150 -5.60 9.10 -6.50
CA ALA A 150 -6.23 9.91 -7.54
C ALA A 150 -6.37 11.38 -7.10
N ILE A 151 -6.76 11.63 -5.85
CA ILE A 151 -6.75 12.99 -5.25
C ILE A 151 -5.35 13.60 -5.30
N GLY A 152 -4.32 12.84 -4.89
CA GLY A 152 -2.93 13.31 -4.91
C GLY A 152 -2.45 13.66 -6.32
N ILE A 153 -2.76 12.83 -7.32
CA ILE A 153 -2.43 13.11 -8.72
C ILE A 153 -3.22 14.33 -9.22
N HIS A 154 -4.52 14.39 -8.95
CA HIS A 154 -5.37 15.53 -9.33
C HIS A 154 -4.87 16.84 -8.71
N HIS A 155 -4.50 16.84 -7.44
CA HIS A 155 -3.99 18.03 -6.75
C HIS A 155 -2.76 18.65 -7.46
N VAL A 156 -1.85 17.79 -7.94
CA VAL A 156 -0.62 18.22 -8.62
C VAL A 156 -0.85 18.55 -10.10
N THR A 157 -1.64 17.73 -10.80
CA THR A 157 -1.78 17.83 -12.27
C THR A 157 -2.98 18.65 -12.73
N ARG A 158 -3.98 18.81 -11.85
CA ARG A 158 -5.32 19.35 -12.15
C ARG A 158 -6.06 18.59 -13.25
N ASP A 159 -5.70 17.32 -13.49
CA ASP A 159 -6.40 16.47 -14.45
C ASP A 159 -7.78 16.09 -13.89
N TRP A 160 -8.84 16.56 -14.54
CA TRP A 160 -10.22 16.31 -14.13
C TRP A 160 -10.58 14.83 -14.17
N LYS A 161 -9.94 14.02 -15.03
CA LYS A 161 -10.19 12.57 -15.10
C LYS A 161 -9.79 11.90 -13.79
N MET A 162 -8.69 12.34 -13.18
CA MET A 162 -8.27 11.85 -11.86
C MET A 162 -9.24 12.30 -10.76
N GLY A 163 -9.80 13.51 -10.87
CA GLY A 163 -10.89 13.94 -10.00
C GLY A 163 -12.12 13.02 -10.10
N MET A 164 -12.48 12.60 -11.32
CA MET A 164 -13.57 11.65 -11.52
C MET A 164 -13.26 10.26 -10.97
N VAL A 165 -12.02 9.77 -11.11
CA VAL A 165 -11.58 8.52 -10.44
C VAL A 165 -11.71 8.64 -8.92
N ALA A 166 -11.36 9.78 -8.32
CA ALA A 166 -11.52 9.99 -6.89
C ALA A 166 -13.00 9.94 -6.44
N ILE A 167 -13.90 10.57 -7.20
CA ILE A 167 -15.34 10.53 -6.89
C ILE A 167 -15.88 9.09 -6.98
N LEU A 168 -15.60 8.40 -8.09
CA LEU A 168 -16.03 7.00 -8.27
C LEU A 168 -15.42 6.08 -7.22
N GLY A 169 -14.13 6.28 -6.92
CA GLY A 169 -13.39 5.55 -5.89
C GLY A 169 -14.01 5.73 -4.51
N PHE A 170 -14.41 6.95 -4.14
CA PHE A 170 -15.04 7.21 -2.85
C PHE A 170 -16.33 6.41 -2.67
N PHE A 171 -17.27 6.48 -3.63
CA PHE A 171 -18.52 5.74 -3.56
C PHE A 171 -18.30 4.22 -3.64
N ALA A 172 -17.41 3.76 -4.51
CA ALA A 172 -17.03 2.36 -4.60
C ALA A 172 -16.45 1.84 -3.28
N SER A 173 -15.62 2.63 -2.61
CA SER A 173 -15.01 2.26 -1.32
C SER A 173 -16.03 2.16 -0.20
N ILE A 174 -17.02 3.05 -0.17
CA ILE A 174 -18.15 2.93 0.77
C ILE A 174 -18.92 1.64 0.50
N ALA A 175 -19.25 1.33 -0.76
CA ALA A 175 -19.96 0.09 -1.10
C ALA A 175 -19.18 -1.17 -0.68
N MET A 176 -17.86 -1.17 -0.91
CA MET A 176 -16.98 -2.25 -0.46
C MET A 176 -16.85 -2.30 1.06
N ALA A 177 -16.90 -1.17 1.77
CA ALA A 177 -16.82 -1.15 3.23
C ALA A 177 -18.08 -1.78 3.86
N LEU A 178 -19.25 -1.49 3.27
CA LEU A 178 -20.54 -2.03 3.74
C LEU A 178 -20.67 -3.55 3.57
N SER A 179 -19.92 -4.15 2.64
CA SER A 179 -19.96 -5.60 2.35
C SER A 179 -18.67 -6.35 2.72
N GLY A 180 -17.56 -5.65 2.92
CA GLY A 180 -16.21 -6.24 3.03
C GLY A 180 -15.61 -6.27 4.42
N GLU A 181 -16.35 -5.82 5.44
CA GLU A 181 -15.84 -5.80 6.82
C GLU A 181 -15.80 -7.20 7.43
N ILE A 182 -14.63 -7.57 7.97
CA ILE A 182 -14.40 -8.85 8.66
C ILE A 182 -13.88 -8.58 10.08
N PRO A 183 -13.95 -9.56 11.00
CA PRO A 183 -13.39 -9.41 12.34
C PRO A 183 -11.90 -9.06 12.31
N PRO A 184 -11.43 -8.17 13.21
CA PRO A 184 -10.02 -7.78 13.27
C PRO A 184 -9.14 -8.94 13.72
N GLN A 185 -7.96 -9.05 13.12
CA GLN A 185 -6.90 -9.96 13.51
C GLN A 185 -5.89 -9.26 14.44
N PRO A 186 -5.45 -9.93 15.51
CA PRO A 186 -4.45 -9.38 16.42
C PRO A 186 -3.17 -8.94 15.70
N PHE A 187 -2.66 -7.78 16.07
CA PHE A 187 -1.44 -7.18 15.53
C PHE A 187 -1.48 -6.78 14.04
N VAL A 188 -2.57 -7.03 13.31
CA VAL A 188 -2.73 -6.67 11.89
C VAL A 188 -3.60 -5.43 11.76
N GLU A 189 -4.83 -5.51 12.28
CA GLU A 189 -5.79 -4.42 12.35
C GLU A 189 -5.72 -3.72 13.71
N ARG A 190 -6.32 -2.53 13.82
CA ARG A 190 -6.48 -1.78 15.09
C ARG A 190 -5.19 -1.53 15.89
N VAL A 191 -4.03 -1.68 15.27
CA VAL A 191 -2.70 -1.57 15.91
C VAL A 191 -2.55 -0.34 16.81
N LEU A 192 -2.96 0.84 16.36
CA LEU A 192 -2.86 2.07 17.15
C LEU A 192 -3.83 2.09 18.34
N ILE A 193 -5.01 1.49 18.19
CA ILE A 193 -6.01 1.36 19.25
C ILE A 193 -5.50 0.39 20.31
N ASP A 194 -4.99 -0.77 19.90
CA ASP A 194 -4.47 -1.80 20.79
C ASP A 194 -3.21 -1.32 21.52
N ALA A 195 -2.32 -0.61 20.81
CA ALA A 195 -1.18 0.05 21.42
C ALA A 195 -1.60 1.12 22.44
N ALA A 196 -2.63 1.92 22.14
CA ALA A 196 -3.11 2.95 23.07
C ALA A 196 -3.73 2.34 24.33
N GLY A 197 -4.40 1.19 24.20
CA GLY A 197 -4.91 0.41 25.33
C GLY A 197 -3.81 -0.10 26.26
N GLN A 198 -2.60 -0.35 25.74
CA GLN A 198 -1.43 -0.71 26.54
C GLN A 198 -0.69 0.52 27.09
N SER A 199 -0.42 1.51 26.23
CA SER A 199 0.25 2.76 26.57
C SER A 199 0.07 3.79 25.45
N ILE A 200 -0.47 4.94 25.80
CA ILE A 200 -0.64 6.06 24.86
C ILE A 200 0.70 6.50 24.22
N VAL A 201 1.81 6.37 24.95
CA VAL A 201 3.15 6.72 24.45
C VAL A 201 3.56 5.80 23.31
N ILE A 202 3.25 4.51 23.40
CA ILE A 202 3.55 3.54 22.33
C ILE A 202 2.72 3.86 21.09
N ALA A 203 1.43 4.13 21.26
CA ALA A 203 0.56 4.52 20.15
C ALA A 203 1.05 5.79 19.43
N ILE A 204 1.45 6.81 20.19
CA ILE A 204 2.05 8.05 19.64
C ILE A 204 3.35 7.73 18.89
N ALA A 205 4.22 6.88 19.44
CA ALA A 205 5.47 6.50 18.77
C ALA A 205 5.23 5.77 17.44
N LEU A 206 4.27 4.84 17.40
CA LEU A 206 3.87 4.14 16.16
C LEU A 206 3.26 5.10 15.14
N ALA A 207 2.36 5.98 15.57
CA ALA A 207 1.76 7.01 14.72
C ALA A 207 2.81 7.98 14.18
N ALA A 208 3.78 8.39 15.00
CA ALA A 208 4.91 9.22 14.58
C ALA A 208 5.78 8.51 13.52
N GLY A 209 5.97 7.19 13.65
CA GLY A 209 6.66 6.38 12.64
C GLY A 209 5.95 6.41 11.28
N LEU A 210 4.63 6.24 11.26
CA LEU A 210 3.82 6.36 10.04
C LEU A 210 3.86 7.78 9.46
N LEU A 211 3.77 8.80 10.31
CA LEU A 211 3.84 10.20 9.88
C LEU A 211 5.22 10.52 9.27
N ALA A 212 6.30 9.99 9.86
CA ALA A 212 7.64 10.12 9.30
C ALA A 212 7.73 9.52 7.89
N THR A 213 7.15 8.34 7.67
CA THR A 213 7.05 7.75 6.32
C THR A 213 6.29 8.65 5.36
N PHE A 214 5.13 9.15 5.77
CA PHE A 214 4.33 10.05 4.95
C PHE A 214 5.13 11.31 4.56
N ALA A 215 5.81 11.93 5.53
CA ALA A 215 6.68 13.09 5.31
C ALA A 215 7.85 12.76 4.36
N LEU A 216 8.53 11.63 4.55
CA LEU A 216 9.63 11.20 3.69
C LEU A 216 9.18 10.94 2.25
N ILE A 217 8.02 10.30 2.04
CA ILE A 217 7.46 10.08 0.70
C ILE A 217 7.19 11.40 0.00
N LEU A 218 6.61 12.39 0.68
CA LEU A 218 6.28 13.67 0.08
C LEU A 218 7.51 14.55 -0.16
N ALA A 219 8.43 14.62 0.80
CA ALA A 219 9.52 15.59 0.80
C ALA A 219 10.83 15.06 0.20
N ALA A 220 11.21 13.81 0.50
CA ALA A 220 12.60 13.36 0.39
C ALA A 220 12.82 12.21 -0.62
N VAL A 221 11.83 11.35 -0.85
CA VAL A 221 11.95 10.23 -1.79
C VAL A 221 12.26 10.75 -3.22
N PRO A 222 13.23 10.14 -3.95
CA PRO A 222 13.72 10.64 -5.25
C PRO A 222 12.76 10.42 -6.44
N LEU A 223 11.45 10.54 -6.22
CA LEU A 223 10.42 10.51 -7.23
C LEU A 223 10.05 11.94 -7.66
N ASN A 224 9.38 12.11 -8.80
CA ASN A 224 8.79 13.41 -9.15
C ASN A 224 7.54 13.67 -8.30
N ARG A 225 7.14 14.94 -8.18
CA ARG A 225 6.04 15.39 -7.32
C ARG A 225 4.74 14.61 -7.52
N GLU A 226 4.34 14.38 -8.78
CA GLU A 226 3.12 13.62 -9.12
C GLU A 226 3.12 12.21 -8.50
N LYS A 227 4.23 11.47 -8.61
CA LYS A 227 4.36 10.12 -8.05
C LYS A 227 4.41 10.13 -6.53
N ARG A 228 5.07 11.12 -5.92
CA ARG A 228 5.10 11.27 -4.45
C ARG A 228 3.70 11.49 -3.89
N PHE A 229 2.92 12.38 -4.50
CA PHE A 229 1.55 12.64 -4.09
C PHE A 229 0.63 11.44 -4.35
N ALA A 230 0.83 10.71 -5.45
CA ALA A 230 0.10 9.47 -5.71
C ALA A 230 0.38 8.41 -4.63
N LEU A 231 1.67 8.18 -4.31
CA LEU A 231 2.10 7.18 -3.34
C LEU A 231 1.73 7.57 -1.90
N GLY A 232 1.92 8.84 -1.53
CA GLY A 232 1.49 9.39 -0.25
C GLY A 232 -0.03 9.32 -0.10
N GLY A 233 -0.77 9.65 -1.16
CA GLY A 233 -2.22 9.47 -1.22
C GLY A 233 -2.64 8.02 -0.99
N ALA A 234 -2.00 7.06 -1.66
CA ALA A 234 -2.27 5.64 -1.43
C ALA A 234 -2.02 5.21 0.03
N LEU A 235 -0.90 5.63 0.62
CA LEU A 235 -0.61 5.36 2.03
C LEU A 235 -1.67 5.95 2.95
N PHE A 236 -2.07 7.19 2.69
CA PHE A 236 -3.12 7.86 3.46
C PHE A 236 -4.46 7.16 3.34
N GLY A 237 -4.84 6.71 2.14
CA GLY A 237 -6.07 5.96 1.94
C GLY A 237 -6.09 4.62 2.69
N PHE A 238 -4.99 3.86 2.66
CA PHE A 238 -4.85 2.65 3.48
C PHE A 238 -4.95 2.98 4.98
N PHE A 239 -4.25 4.01 5.44
CA PHE A 239 -4.26 4.43 6.84
C PHE A 239 -5.65 4.84 7.33
N ILE A 240 -6.36 5.66 6.56
CA ILE A 240 -7.71 6.12 6.91
C ILE A 240 -8.67 4.94 7.01
N MET A 241 -8.62 4.01 6.04
CA MET A 241 -9.47 2.82 6.11
C MET A 241 -9.14 1.95 7.34
N ALA A 242 -7.85 1.75 7.65
CA ALA A 242 -7.41 1.01 8.84
C ALA A 242 -7.79 1.69 10.16
N MET A 243 -8.03 3.01 10.15
CA MET A 243 -8.53 3.73 11.31
C MET A 243 -10.06 3.71 11.44
N MET A 244 -10.78 3.65 10.32
CA MET A 244 -12.24 3.69 10.28
C MET A 244 -12.90 2.33 10.44
N SER A 245 -12.25 1.24 10.03
CA SER A 245 -12.77 -0.12 10.11
C SER A 245 -11.62 -1.14 10.21
N HIS A 246 -11.97 -2.43 10.27
CA HIS A 246 -11.06 -3.55 10.45
C HIS A 246 -10.29 -3.90 9.16
N TYR A 247 -9.40 -3.00 8.76
CA TYR A 247 -8.47 -3.19 7.65
C TYR A 247 -7.01 -3.12 8.11
N PRO A 248 -6.08 -3.84 7.45
CA PRO A 248 -4.71 -3.95 7.94
C PRO A 248 -4.03 -2.59 8.04
N MET A 249 -3.38 -2.33 9.18
CA MET A 249 -2.65 -1.09 9.41
C MET A 249 -1.35 -1.11 8.58
N PRO A 250 -1.17 -0.21 7.60
CA PRO A 250 -0.04 -0.30 6.68
C PRO A 250 1.28 -0.11 7.43
N LEU A 251 2.28 -0.93 7.08
CA LEU A 251 3.69 -0.85 7.53
C LEU A 251 3.97 -1.11 9.02
N ILE A 252 3.06 -0.78 9.95
CA ILE A 252 3.26 -1.05 11.39
C ILE A 252 2.55 -2.32 11.87
N GLY A 253 1.47 -2.75 11.20
CA GLY A 253 0.80 -4.02 11.49
C GLY A 253 1.55 -5.21 10.91
N TYR A 254 1.27 -6.40 11.44
CA TYR A 254 1.73 -7.65 10.88
C TYR A 254 1.20 -7.81 9.44
N GLY A 255 2.10 -8.01 8.49
CA GLY A 255 1.74 -8.21 7.10
C GLY A 255 2.83 -7.76 6.14
N ALA A 256 3.37 -8.71 5.36
CA ALA A 256 4.40 -8.41 4.35
C ALA A 256 3.87 -7.56 3.18
N ALA A 257 2.56 -7.64 2.90
CA ALA A 257 1.94 -7.04 1.71
C ALA A 257 2.20 -5.53 1.54
N PRO A 258 1.87 -4.64 2.51
CA PRO A 258 2.15 -3.21 2.36
C PRO A 258 3.65 -2.92 2.26
N ILE A 259 4.49 -3.65 2.99
CA ILE A 259 5.95 -3.45 2.99
C ILE A 259 6.52 -3.73 1.58
N ILE A 260 6.15 -4.88 1.01
CA ILE A 260 6.54 -5.27 -0.35
C ILE A 260 5.96 -4.29 -1.35
N GLY A 261 4.68 -3.93 -1.25
CA GLY A 261 4.03 -3.03 -2.21
C GLY A 261 4.67 -1.65 -2.27
N PHE A 262 4.86 -1.00 -1.12
CA PHE A 262 5.55 0.29 -1.07
C PHE A 262 7.02 0.16 -1.49
N GLY A 263 7.69 -0.93 -1.13
CA GLY A 263 9.02 -1.27 -1.66
C GLY A 263 9.07 -1.33 -3.17
N LEU A 264 8.16 -2.08 -3.79
CA LEU A 264 8.02 -2.21 -5.24
C LEU A 264 7.90 -0.84 -5.90
N ALA A 265 6.98 -0.01 -5.41
CA ALA A 265 6.73 1.34 -5.90
C ALA A 265 7.97 2.25 -5.81
N LEU A 266 8.65 2.22 -4.66
CA LEU A 266 9.86 3.00 -4.41
C LEU A 266 11.04 2.52 -5.27
N GLY A 267 11.09 1.25 -5.69
CA GLY A 267 12.11 0.75 -6.60
C GLY A 267 11.87 1.09 -8.08
N LEU A 268 10.71 1.64 -8.47
CA LEU A 268 10.38 1.99 -9.88
C LEU A 268 11.07 3.28 -10.38
N HIS A 269 12.32 3.51 -9.98
CA HIS A 269 13.13 4.65 -10.43
C HIS A 269 13.56 4.54 -11.90
N ARG A 270 13.85 5.71 -12.48
CA ARG A 270 14.34 5.86 -13.85
C ARG A 270 15.84 5.55 -13.90
N ILE A 271 16.29 4.83 -14.93
CA ILE A 271 17.70 4.84 -15.33
C ILE A 271 17.98 6.19 -16.00
N PRO A 272 19.15 6.83 -15.80
CA PRO A 272 19.59 7.96 -16.61
C PRO A 272 19.49 7.62 -18.11
N LYS A 273 19.14 8.59 -18.95
CA LYS A 273 19.25 8.40 -20.41
C LYS A 273 20.72 8.08 -20.71
N ARG A 274 20.99 6.92 -21.32
CA ARG A 274 22.25 6.74 -22.05
C ARG A 274 22.27 7.73 -23.21
#